data_AF-T1KEQ5-F1
#
_entry.id   AF-T1KEQ5-F1
#
_cell.length_a   1.000
_cell.length_b   1.000
_cell.length_c   1.000
_cell.angle_alpha   90.00
_cell.angle_beta   90.00
_cell.angle_gamma   90.00
#
_symmetry.space_group_name_H-M   'P 1'
#
loop_
_entity.id
_entity.type
_entity.pdbx_description
1 polymer ?
#
loop_
_entity_poly.entity_id
_entity_poly.type
_entity_poly.pdbx_seq_one_letter_code
_entity_poly.pdbx_strand_id
1 'polypeptide(L)'
;MLSRILPLCNHNYYIERVKFGVPLDQVCCIHNDIPGPLLILILKLNKEGPYKKDVFRAPGHQANMKKLIHFLQTGRLVNIDNFSVYTIASVLKKFLRKLPGGIFGHEAESRLFEIIEKEDTEEKREEINRLITSLPPVHQHLLVLLFGTFRAIASTSKKANTGMTSEALGVSVAPSFLQSCVSDGCKIAKMEDVHRYKVATMIMKFLIDNFGVSNLFGRENYEYYARISGRVLKVEENWIFAFKYPPDSFVSPISSCEECQSTPTLCPSSASEVSSSACKAVDKGAILADDVYARLSMSLEESFFKDSSLLMQISIHLAHAFIFN
;
A
#
# COMPACT_ATOMS: atom_id res chain seq x y z
N MET A 1 -54.12 -26.90 6.33
CA MET A 1 -53.06 -27.36 5.40
C MET A 1 -52.06 -26.21 5.20
N LEU A 2 -51.39 -25.80 6.29
CA LEU A 2 -50.39 -24.73 6.30
C LEU A 2 -49.13 -25.30 6.93
N SER A 3 -48.19 -25.75 6.10
CA SER A 3 -46.85 -26.08 6.56
C SER A 3 -45.88 -26.05 5.38
N ARG A 4 -44.94 -25.10 5.47
CA ARG A 4 -43.54 -25.17 4.98
C ARG A 4 -43.42 -25.14 3.44
N ILE A 5 -42.61 -24.30 2.83
CA ILE A 5 -41.17 -24.11 3.06
C ILE A 5 -40.82 -22.68 2.63
N LEU A 6 -40.41 -21.83 3.57
CA LEU A 6 -39.49 -20.73 3.25
C LEU A 6 -38.10 -21.36 3.15
N PRO A 7 -37.31 -21.09 2.10
CA PRO A 7 -35.91 -21.47 2.12
C PRO A 7 -35.24 -20.63 3.22
N LEU A 8 -34.82 -21.30 4.29
CA LEU A 8 -33.91 -20.74 5.26
C LEU A 8 -32.66 -20.31 4.49
N CYS A 9 -32.50 -19.00 4.27
CA CYS A 9 -31.26 -18.40 3.83
C CYS A 9 -30.21 -18.63 4.92
N ASN A 10 -29.62 -19.81 4.93
CA ASN A 10 -28.42 -20.12 5.70
C ASN A 10 -27.25 -19.47 4.96
N HIS A 11 -27.12 -18.14 5.03
CA HIS A 11 -25.91 -17.44 4.65
C HIS A 11 -24.83 -17.85 5.63
N ASN A 12 -24.21 -18.99 5.39
CA ASN A 12 -22.93 -19.27 6.02
C ASN A 12 -21.97 -18.17 5.54
N TYR A 13 -21.58 -17.29 6.46
CA TYR A 13 -20.52 -16.30 6.31
C TYR A 13 -19.16 -16.98 6.14
N TYR A 14 -19.00 -17.85 5.15
CA TYR A 14 -17.72 -18.42 4.81
C TYR A 14 -16.90 -17.35 4.15
N ILE A 15 -15.85 -16.94 4.86
CA ILE A 15 -14.80 -16.10 4.30
C ILE A 15 -14.19 -16.84 3.10
N GLU A 16 -13.87 -16.08 2.04
CA GLU A 16 -13.16 -16.59 0.87
C GLU A 16 -11.88 -17.36 1.26
N ARG A 17 -11.67 -18.52 0.65
CA ARG A 17 -10.55 -19.40 0.97
C ARG A 17 -9.34 -19.02 0.14
N VAL A 18 -8.19 -18.88 0.78
CA VAL A 18 -6.91 -18.64 0.10
C VAL A 18 -6.18 -19.97 -0.08
N LYS A 19 -6.08 -20.43 -1.33
CA LYS A 19 -5.32 -21.63 -1.69
C LYS A 19 -3.83 -21.28 -1.78
N PHE A 20 -2.97 -22.14 -1.26
CA PHE A 20 -1.51 -22.04 -1.39
C PHE A 20 -1.04 -23.13 -2.34
N GLY A 21 -0.05 -22.84 -3.19
CA GLY A 21 0.47 -23.86 -4.11
C GLY A 21 -0.23 -23.92 -5.47
N VAL A 22 -1.07 -22.94 -5.79
CA VAL A 22 -1.81 -22.87 -7.06
C VAL A 22 -1.53 -21.53 -7.74
N PRO A 23 -1.72 -21.41 -9.07
CA PRO A 23 -1.57 -20.14 -9.79
C PRO A 23 -2.40 -19.02 -9.16
N LEU A 24 -1.89 -17.79 -9.19
CA LEU A 24 -2.55 -16.65 -8.52
C LEU A 24 -3.95 -16.39 -9.09
N ASP A 25 -4.16 -16.59 -10.39
CA ASP A 25 -5.48 -16.47 -11.03
C ASP A 25 -6.52 -17.43 -10.41
N GLN A 26 -6.10 -18.62 -9.97
CA GLN A 26 -6.98 -19.55 -9.26
C GLN A 26 -7.22 -19.18 -7.80
N VAL A 27 -6.31 -18.40 -7.21
CA VAL A 27 -6.51 -17.84 -5.86
C VAL A 27 -7.52 -16.70 -5.90
N CYS A 28 -7.50 -15.89 -6.97
CA CYS A 28 -8.30 -14.68 -7.14
C CYS A 28 -9.59 -14.89 -7.98
N CYS A 29 -10.01 -16.13 -8.21
CA CYS A 29 -11.00 -16.45 -9.25
C CYS A 29 -12.45 -16.00 -8.97
N ILE A 30 -12.83 -15.76 -7.71
CA ILE A 30 -14.23 -15.47 -7.35
C ILE A 30 -14.63 -14.05 -7.83
N HIS A 31 -13.74 -13.08 -7.62
CA HIS A 31 -14.01 -11.67 -7.92
C HIS A 31 -12.99 -11.07 -8.91
N ASN A 32 -12.12 -11.90 -9.48
CA ASN A 32 -10.98 -11.46 -10.28
C ASN A 32 -10.12 -10.40 -9.56
N ASP A 33 -10.00 -10.54 -8.23
CA ASP A 33 -9.23 -9.64 -7.37
C ASP A 33 -8.71 -10.40 -6.14
N ILE A 34 -7.83 -9.76 -5.37
CA ILE A 34 -7.17 -10.34 -4.21
C ILE A 34 -8.20 -10.73 -3.14
N PRO A 35 -8.19 -11.98 -2.64
CA PRO A 35 -9.12 -12.39 -1.61
C PRO A 35 -9.06 -11.52 -0.37
N GLY A 36 -10.24 -11.17 0.16
CA GLY A 36 -10.37 -10.29 1.33
C GLY A 36 -9.45 -10.63 2.51
N PRO A 37 -9.29 -11.92 2.90
CA PRO A 37 -8.38 -12.32 3.97
C PRO A 37 -6.92 -12.01 3.67
N LEU A 38 -6.48 -12.25 2.42
CA LEU A 38 -5.12 -11.95 1.99
C LEU A 38 -4.90 -10.44 1.96
N LEU A 39 -5.90 -9.69 1.49
CA LEU A 39 -5.87 -8.23 1.47
C LEU A 39 -5.76 -7.63 2.87
N ILE A 40 -6.55 -8.11 3.84
CA ILE A 40 -6.49 -7.63 5.24
C ILE A 40 -5.09 -7.85 5.84
N LEU A 41 -4.44 -8.97 5.54
CA LEU A 41 -3.05 -9.22 5.98
C LEU A 41 -2.08 -8.20 5.42
N ILE A 42 -2.20 -7.87 4.13
CA ILE A 42 -1.35 -6.89 3.46
C ILE A 42 -1.61 -5.49 4.03
N LEU A 43 -2.88 -5.11 4.23
CA LEU A 43 -3.26 -3.81 4.78
C LEU A 43 -2.80 -3.62 6.23
N LYS A 44 -2.88 -4.65 7.07
CA LYS A 44 -2.32 -4.59 8.43
C LYS A 44 -0.80 -4.37 8.40
N LEU A 45 -0.09 -5.08 7.51
CA LEU A 45 1.35 -4.87 7.32
C LEU A 45 1.66 -3.48 6.77
N ASN A 46 0.86 -2.98 5.84
CA ASN A 46 0.99 -1.64 5.30
C ASN A 46 0.83 -0.57 6.40
N LYS A 47 -0.12 -0.76 7.32
CA LYS A 47 -0.36 0.15 8.44
C LYS A 47 0.74 0.07 9.51
N GLU A 48 1.07 -1.12 9.98
CA GLU A 48 1.92 -1.31 11.15
C GLU A 48 3.40 -1.50 10.83
N GLY A 49 3.72 -2.12 9.68
CA GLY A 49 5.08 -2.46 9.27
C GLY A 49 6.09 -1.31 9.35
N PRO A 50 5.76 -0.07 8.93
CA PRO A 50 6.70 1.05 8.96
C PRO A 50 7.30 1.39 10.32
N TYR A 51 6.63 0.99 11.41
CA TYR A 51 7.04 1.27 12.78
C TYR A 51 7.57 0.03 13.51
N LYS A 52 7.80 -1.07 12.79
CA LYS A 52 8.19 -2.36 13.38
C LYS A 52 9.62 -2.71 12.98
N LYS A 53 10.47 -2.83 13.99
CA LYS A 53 11.87 -3.23 13.82
C LYS A 53 11.96 -4.59 13.14
N ASP A 54 12.92 -4.77 12.23
CA ASP A 54 13.19 -6.07 11.62
C ASP A 54 11.99 -6.72 10.87
N VAL A 55 10.91 -5.99 10.53
CA VAL A 55 9.77 -6.58 9.81
C VAL A 55 10.23 -7.15 8.46
N PHE A 56 9.70 -8.32 8.05
CA PHE A 56 10.21 -9.16 6.95
C PHE A 56 11.59 -9.78 7.14
N ARG A 57 12.50 -9.21 7.96
CA ARG A 57 13.79 -9.82 8.32
C ARG A 57 13.63 -10.89 9.42
N ALA A 58 13.02 -10.52 10.54
CA ALA A 58 12.78 -11.40 11.67
C ALA A 58 11.75 -12.50 11.33
N PRO A 59 11.94 -13.74 11.83
CA PRO A 59 11.00 -14.82 11.60
C PRO A 59 9.73 -14.66 12.43
N GLY A 60 8.60 -15.05 11.86
CA GLY A 60 7.33 -15.17 12.56
C GLY A 60 7.26 -16.39 13.49
N HIS A 61 6.36 -16.36 14.45
CA HIS A 61 6.12 -17.50 15.35
C HIS A 61 5.51 -18.69 14.58
N GLN A 62 6.21 -19.82 14.56
CA GLN A 62 5.89 -20.95 13.68
C GLN A 62 4.50 -21.55 13.91
N ALA A 63 4.06 -21.67 15.18
CA ALA A 63 2.72 -22.17 15.48
C ALA A 63 1.63 -21.21 14.98
N ASN A 64 1.86 -19.90 15.12
CA ASN A 64 0.91 -18.88 14.65
C ASN A 64 0.88 -18.83 13.12
N MET A 65 2.02 -19.05 12.45
CA MET A 65 2.04 -19.18 10.99
C MET A 65 1.21 -20.37 10.52
N LYS A 66 1.38 -21.55 11.14
CA LYS A 66 0.58 -22.74 10.80
C LYS A 66 -0.92 -22.48 11.02
N LYS A 67 -1.27 -21.87 12.16
CA LYS A 67 -2.64 -21.50 12.51
C LYS A 67 -3.25 -20.52 11.51
N LEU A 68 -2.53 -19.46 11.16
CA LEU A 68 -2.99 -18.44 10.20
C LEU A 68 -3.19 -19.05 8.81
N ILE A 69 -2.25 -19.85 8.32
CA ILE A 69 -2.39 -20.54 7.02
C ILE A 69 -3.62 -21.45 7.02
N HIS A 70 -3.85 -22.21 8.10
CA HIS A 70 -5.03 -23.05 8.21
C HIS A 70 -6.33 -22.24 8.15
N PHE A 71 -6.40 -21.08 8.83
CA PHE A 71 -7.58 -20.21 8.76
C PHE A 71 -7.82 -19.65 7.37
N LEU A 72 -6.76 -19.19 6.69
CA LEU A 72 -6.82 -18.73 5.31
C LEU A 72 -7.35 -19.82 4.37
N GLN A 73 -6.87 -21.05 4.50
CA GLN A 73 -7.28 -22.16 3.63
C GLN A 73 -8.69 -22.69 3.93
N THR A 74 -9.14 -22.60 5.19
CA THR A 74 -10.47 -23.08 5.60
C THR A 74 -11.57 -22.02 5.49
N GLY A 75 -11.22 -20.74 5.26
CA GLY A 75 -12.19 -19.65 5.19
C GLY A 75 -12.82 -19.37 6.56
N ARG A 76 -12.05 -19.56 7.64
CA ARG A 76 -12.52 -19.31 9.01
C ARG A 76 -12.34 -17.85 9.39
N LEU A 77 -13.35 -17.29 10.07
CA LEU A 77 -13.25 -15.96 10.67
C LEU A 77 -12.12 -15.95 11.70
N VAL A 78 -11.22 -14.99 11.54
CA VAL A 78 -10.03 -14.86 12.37
C VAL A 78 -9.85 -13.40 12.74
N ASN A 79 -9.65 -13.13 14.03
CA ASN A 79 -9.18 -11.84 14.46
C ASN A 79 -7.69 -11.71 14.11
N ILE A 80 -7.40 -10.90 13.08
CA ILE A 80 -6.04 -10.69 12.57
C ILE A 80 -5.16 -9.94 13.57
N ASP A 81 -5.72 -9.20 14.53
CA ASP A 81 -4.96 -8.49 15.56
C ASP A 81 -4.23 -9.44 16.52
N ASN A 82 -4.66 -10.69 16.60
CA ASN A 82 -3.98 -11.73 17.37
C ASN A 82 -2.68 -12.22 16.71
N PHE A 83 -2.38 -11.79 15.48
CA PHE A 83 -1.17 -12.17 14.75
C PHE A 83 -0.22 -11.00 14.63
N SER A 84 1.03 -11.22 15.02
CA SER A 84 2.08 -10.22 14.87
C SER A 84 2.42 -9.97 13.39
N VAL A 85 2.89 -8.76 13.09
CA VAL A 85 3.40 -8.41 11.76
C VAL A 85 4.49 -9.39 11.27
N TYR A 86 5.30 -9.97 12.17
CA TYR A 86 6.33 -10.95 11.80
C TYR A 86 5.72 -12.27 11.30
N THR A 87 4.65 -12.73 11.97
CA THR A 87 3.88 -13.89 11.53
C THR A 87 3.22 -13.62 10.19
N ILE A 88 2.57 -12.47 10.02
CA ILE A 88 1.90 -12.11 8.77
C ILE A 88 2.92 -12.00 7.62
N ALA A 89 4.02 -11.27 7.82
CA ALA A 89 5.10 -11.16 6.85
C ALA A 89 5.66 -12.52 6.43
N SER A 90 5.85 -13.43 7.40
CA SER A 90 6.34 -14.79 7.12
C SER A 90 5.32 -15.64 6.36
N VAL A 91 4.02 -15.46 6.62
CA VAL A 91 2.95 -16.13 5.87
C VAL A 91 2.86 -15.59 4.44
N LEU A 92 2.93 -14.27 4.22
CA LEU A 92 2.97 -13.68 2.88
C LEU A 92 4.19 -14.14 2.08
N LYS A 93 5.39 -14.11 2.69
CA LYS A 93 6.60 -14.66 2.06
C LYS A 93 6.42 -16.12 1.68
N LYS A 94 5.76 -16.93 2.53
CA LYS A 94 5.47 -18.33 2.24
C LYS A 94 4.41 -18.52 1.16
N PHE A 95 3.41 -17.63 1.08
CA PHE A 95 2.41 -17.61 0.02
C PHE A 95 3.07 -17.40 -1.34
N LEU A 96 3.89 -16.35 -1.47
CA LEU A 96 4.60 -16.01 -2.71
C LEU A 96 5.57 -17.13 -3.16
N ARG A 97 6.34 -17.71 -2.24
CA ARG A 97 7.21 -18.88 -2.53
C ARG A 97 6.46 -20.12 -3.02
N LYS A 98 5.16 -20.21 -2.75
CA LYS A 98 4.34 -21.35 -3.16
C LYS A 98 3.57 -21.09 -4.45
N LEU A 99 3.63 -19.90 -5.03
CA LEU A 99 3.02 -19.67 -6.34
C LEU A 99 3.81 -20.45 -7.41
N PRO A 100 3.17 -21.33 -8.19
CA PRO A 100 3.86 -22.01 -9.29
C PRO A 100 4.33 -20.98 -10.32
N GLY A 101 5.61 -21.04 -10.70
CA GLY A 101 6.23 -20.07 -11.61
C GLY A 101 6.54 -18.69 -10.99
N GLY A 102 6.27 -18.49 -9.70
CA GLY A 102 6.48 -17.20 -9.04
C GLY A 102 5.43 -16.14 -9.37
N ILE A 103 5.52 -14.99 -8.70
CA ILE A 103 4.59 -13.87 -8.89
C ILE A 103 4.77 -13.18 -10.24
N PHE A 104 5.97 -13.23 -10.81
CA PHE A 104 6.27 -12.65 -12.13
C PHE A 104 6.07 -13.66 -13.27
N GLY A 105 6.11 -14.98 -12.99
CA GLY A 105 6.32 -15.98 -14.04
C GLY A 105 7.79 -16.08 -14.45
N HIS A 106 8.18 -17.20 -15.05
CA HIS A 106 9.57 -17.47 -15.42
C HIS A 106 10.13 -16.48 -16.46
N GLU A 107 9.34 -16.12 -17.47
CA GLU A 107 9.77 -15.22 -18.54
C GLU A 107 10.00 -13.80 -18.04
N ALA A 108 9.01 -13.24 -17.32
CA ALA A 108 9.13 -11.89 -16.78
C ALA A 108 10.20 -11.82 -15.67
N GLU A 109 10.36 -12.88 -14.86
CA GLU A 109 11.49 -12.99 -13.93
C GLU A 109 12.83 -12.92 -14.69
N SER A 110 13.02 -13.71 -15.76
CA SER A 110 14.25 -13.66 -16.56
C SER A 110 14.52 -12.27 -17.13
N ARG A 111 13.48 -11.62 -17.68
CA ARG A 111 13.60 -10.25 -18.21
C ARG A 111 13.97 -9.23 -17.14
N LEU A 112 13.51 -9.37 -15.90
CA LEU A 112 13.94 -8.49 -14.80
C LEU A 112 15.45 -8.58 -14.52
N PHE A 113 16.04 -9.78 -14.64
CA PHE A 113 17.49 -9.95 -14.51
C PHE A 113 18.26 -9.28 -15.65
N GLU A 114 17.73 -9.30 -16.87
CA GLU A 114 18.34 -8.60 -18.01
C GLU A 114 18.23 -7.07 -17.86
N ILE A 115 17.06 -6.57 -17.44
CA ILE A 115 16.81 -5.13 -17.31
C ILE A 115 17.70 -4.50 -16.23
N ILE A 116 17.86 -5.15 -15.08
CA ILE A 116 18.60 -4.57 -13.94
C ILE A 116 20.10 -4.36 -14.24
N GLU A 117 20.65 -5.12 -15.19
CA GLU A 117 22.05 -5.04 -15.63
C GLU A 117 22.33 -3.84 -16.56
N LYS A 118 21.30 -3.21 -17.12
CA LYS A 118 21.46 -2.01 -17.96
C LYS A 118 22.10 -0.85 -17.18
N GLU A 119 22.65 0.15 -17.87
CA GLU A 119 23.23 1.32 -17.19
C GLU A 119 22.18 2.42 -16.97
N ASP A 120 21.32 2.66 -17.96
CA ASP A 120 20.33 3.74 -17.94
C ASP A 120 19.18 3.42 -16.97
N THR A 121 18.92 4.35 -16.04
CA THR A 121 17.88 4.20 -15.01
C THR A 121 16.47 4.55 -15.51
N GLU A 122 16.33 5.44 -16.50
CA GLU A 122 15.04 5.70 -17.15
C GLU A 122 14.65 4.51 -18.04
N GLU A 123 15.59 3.98 -18.83
CA GLU A 123 15.36 2.78 -19.66
C GLU A 123 14.91 1.60 -18.79
N LYS A 124 15.55 1.38 -17.64
CA LYS A 124 15.10 0.38 -16.65
C LYS A 124 13.67 0.59 -16.20
N ARG A 125 13.30 1.84 -15.88
CA ARG A 125 11.96 2.17 -15.39
C ARG A 125 10.91 1.94 -16.46
N GLU A 126 11.19 2.31 -17.70
CA GLU A 126 10.30 2.09 -18.84
C GLU A 126 10.09 0.60 -19.13
N GLU A 127 11.17 -0.19 -19.20
CA GLU A 127 11.05 -1.62 -19.46
C GLU A 127 10.36 -2.37 -18.32
N ILE A 128 10.66 -2.01 -17.06
CA ILE A 128 9.95 -2.59 -15.90
C ILE A 128 8.47 -2.20 -15.91
N ASN A 129 8.13 -0.95 -16.26
CA ASN A 129 6.73 -0.54 -16.40
C ASN A 129 6.01 -1.40 -17.44
N ARG A 130 6.58 -1.57 -18.64
CA ARG A 130 6.00 -2.42 -19.69
C ARG A 130 5.86 -3.87 -19.24
N LEU A 131 6.85 -4.39 -18.51
CA LEU A 131 6.83 -5.74 -17.98
C LEU A 131 5.72 -5.92 -16.95
N ILE A 132 5.62 -5.04 -15.95
CA ILE A 132 4.59 -5.11 -14.91
C ILE A 132 3.19 -4.97 -15.53
N THR A 133 2.99 -4.00 -16.43
CA THR A 133 1.70 -3.76 -17.07
C THR A 133 1.25 -4.88 -18.02
N SER A 134 2.17 -5.73 -18.47
CA SER A 134 1.86 -6.92 -19.27
C SER A 134 1.38 -8.13 -18.45
N LEU A 135 1.57 -8.12 -17.13
CA LEU A 135 1.13 -9.22 -16.25
C LEU A 135 -0.40 -9.23 -16.10
N PRO A 136 -1.02 -10.35 -15.69
CA PRO A 136 -2.45 -10.35 -15.38
C PRO A 136 -2.81 -9.33 -14.28
N PRO A 137 -4.00 -8.69 -14.32
CA PRO A 137 -4.35 -7.61 -13.37
C PRO A 137 -4.17 -7.98 -11.89
N VAL A 138 -4.52 -9.21 -11.50
CA VAL A 138 -4.38 -9.68 -10.10
C VAL A 138 -2.93 -9.78 -9.65
N HIS A 139 -1.99 -10.05 -10.57
CA HIS A 139 -0.56 -10.00 -10.30
C HIS A 139 -0.11 -8.55 -10.08
N GLN A 140 -0.56 -7.63 -10.94
CA GLN A 140 -0.24 -6.21 -10.83
C GLN A 140 -0.73 -5.60 -9.50
N HIS A 141 -1.98 -5.90 -9.12
CA HIS A 141 -2.59 -5.46 -7.86
C HIS A 141 -1.81 -5.99 -6.64
N LEU A 142 -1.43 -7.28 -6.65
CA LEU A 142 -0.68 -7.85 -5.54
C LEU A 142 0.72 -7.23 -5.44
N LEU A 143 1.39 -7.04 -6.59
CA LEU A 143 2.70 -6.39 -6.65
C LEU A 143 2.64 -4.95 -6.13
N VAL A 144 1.70 -4.13 -6.60
CA VAL A 144 1.64 -2.72 -6.19
C VAL A 144 1.33 -2.55 -4.69
N LEU A 145 0.48 -3.41 -4.11
CA LEU A 145 0.21 -3.41 -2.68
C LEU A 145 1.44 -3.81 -1.84
N LEU A 146 2.18 -4.83 -2.29
CA LEU A 146 3.37 -5.30 -1.59
C LEU A 146 4.53 -4.29 -1.71
N PHE A 147 4.81 -3.79 -2.90
CA PHE A 147 5.89 -2.80 -3.10
C PHE A 147 5.55 -1.44 -2.49
N GLY A 148 4.28 -1.02 -2.49
CA GLY A 148 3.86 0.17 -1.75
C GLY A 148 4.04 0.00 -0.23
N THR A 149 3.79 -1.20 0.30
CA THR A 149 4.08 -1.54 1.70
C THR A 149 5.58 -1.51 1.99
N PHE A 150 6.41 -2.10 1.13
CA PHE A 150 7.87 -2.05 1.28
C PHE A 150 8.42 -0.63 1.21
N ARG A 151 7.89 0.20 0.30
CA ARG A 151 8.24 1.62 0.19
C ARG A 151 7.90 2.38 1.47
N ALA A 152 6.72 2.15 2.04
CA ALA A 152 6.33 2.76 3.30
C ALA A 152 7.27 2.36 4.46
N ILE A 153 7.69 1.10 4.50
CA ILE A 153 8.65 0.59 5.51
C ILE A 153 10.03 1.24 5.32
N ALA A 154 10.56 1.21 4.09
CA ALA A 154 11.88 1.75 3.77
C ALA A 154 11.99 3.26 4.05
N SER A 155 10.98 4.04 3.62
CA SER A 155 10.95 5.49 3.82
C SER A 155 10.85 5.90 5.29
N THR A 156 10.18 5.09 6.12
CA THR A 156 10.03 5.37 7.56
C THR A 156 11.21 4.83 8.39
N SER A 157 12.01 3.92 7.83
CA SER A 157 13.02 3.15 8.57
C SER A 157 14.01 4.00 9.38
N LYS A 158 14.52 5.10 8.81
CA LYS A 158 15.47 5.98 9.51
C LYS A 158 14.79 6.72 10.67
N LYS A 159 13.60 7.28 10.44
CA LYS A 159 12.84 8.04 11.44
C LYS A 159 12.37 7.17 12.61
N ALA A 160 11.88 5.96 12.32
CA ALA A 160 11.39 5.02 13.33
C ALA A 160 12.46 4.04 13.86
N ASN A 161 13.71 4.18 13.41
CA ASN A 161 14.84 3.31 13.79
C ASN A 161 14.53 1.80 13.68
N THR A 162 13.84 1.39 12.61
CA THR A 162 13.41 -0.02 12.44
C THR A 162 14.51 -0.91 11.85
N GLY A 163 15.53 -0.29 11.23
CA GLY A 163 16.62 -0.99 10.56
C GLY A 163 16.21 -1.71 9.27
N MET A 164 15.09 -1.33 8.66
CA MET A 164 14.52 -1.93 7.45
C MET A 164 14.59 -0.96 6.26
N THR A 165 15.81 -0.73 5.75
CA THR A 165 16.04 -0.02 4.48
C THR A 165 15.54 -0.82 3.28
N SER A 166 15.47 -0.20 2.09
CA SER A 166 15.14 -0.90 0.84
C SER A 166 16.12 -2.04 0.54
N GLU A 167 17.40 -1.86 0.85
CA GLU A 167 18.42 -2.92 0.78
C GLU A 167 18.12 -4.08 1.75
N ALA A 168 17.86 -3.79 3.03
CA ALA A 168 17.53 -4.81 4.02
C ALA A 168 16.25 -5.58 3.67
N LEU A 169 15.25 -4.89 3.14
CA LEU A 169 14.03 -5.50 2.61
C LEU A 169 14.34 -6.37 1.41
N GLY A 170 15.10 -5.86 0.42
CA GLY A 170 15.50 -6.61 -0.78
C GLY A 170 16.15 -7.95 -0.44
N VAL A 171 17.12 -7.96 0.48
CA VAL A 171 17.73 -9.19 1.02
C VAL A 171 16.68 -10.12 1.63
N SER A 172 15.79 -9.57 2.46
CA SER A 172 14.81 -10.35 3.22
C SER A 172 13.68 -10.96 2.38
N VAL A 173 13.31 -10.33 1.27
CA VAL A 173 12.14 -10.73 0.47
C VAL A 173 12.48 -11.31 -0.91
N ALA A 174 13.67 -11.06 -1.49
CA ALA A 174 14.05 -11.54 -2.82
C ALA A 174 13.75 -13.03 -3.06
N PRO A 175 14.08 -13.98 -2.15
CA PRO A 175 13.79 -15.41 -2.34
C PRO A 175 12.30 -15.76 -2.47
N SER A 176 11.42 -14.83 -2.09
CA SER A 176 9.97 -15.04 -2.16
C SER A 176 9.36 -14.52 -3.44
N PHE A 177 10.03 -13.57 -4.11
CA PHE A 177 9.56 -12.95 -5.36
C PHE A 177 10.23 -13.55 -6.59
N LEU A 178 11.52 -13.87 -6.48
CA LEU A 178 12.37 -14.35 -7.57
C LEU A 178 12.76 -15.79 -7.23
N GLN A 179 12.01 -16.77 -7.73
CA GLN A 179 12.18 -18.16 -7.31
C GLN A 179 13.46 -18.77 -7.89
N SER A 180 13.94 -18.25 -9.02
CA SER A 180 15.17 -18.72 -9.67
C SER A 180 16.44 -18.41 -8.88
N CYS A 181 16.38 -17.58 -7.82
CA CYS A 181 17.53 -17.31 -6.94
C CYS A 181 17.60 -18.26 -5.73
N VAL A 182 16.66 -19.21 -5.61
CA VAL A 182 16.67 -20.24 -4.56
C VAL A 182 17.15 -21.53 -5.18
N SER A 183 18.32 -22.03 -4.75
CA SER A 183 18.94 -23.25 -5.30
C SER A 183 17.95 -24.43 -5.32
N ASP A 184 18.01 -25.26 -6.37
CA ASP A 184 17.12 -26.41 -6.66
C ASP A 184 17.28 -27.60 -5.69
N GLY A 185 17.32 -27.35 -4.38
CA GLY A 185 17.49 -28.39 -3.36
C GLY A 185 18.91 -28.93 -3.22
N CYS A 186 19.89 -28.37 -3.95
CA CYS A 186 21.29 -28.65 -3.70
C CYS A 186 21.72 -28.07 -2.34
N LYS A 187 22.33 -28.89 -1.48
CA LYS A 187 22.78 -28.48 -0.13
C LYS A 187 23.95 -27.50 -0.14
N ILE A 188 24.56 -27.25 -1.29
CA ILE A 188 25.74 -26.40 -1.46
C ILE A 188 25.39 -25.30 -2.45
N ALA A 189 25.43 -24.05 -1.99
CA ALA A 189 25.30 -22.88 -2.86
C ALA A 189 26.58 -22.73 -3.69
N LYS A 190 26.42 -22.60 -5.00
CA LYS A 190 27.52 -22.29 -5.91
C LYS A 190 27.73 -20.77 -5.99
N MET A 191 28.88 -20.35 -6.53
CA MET A 191 29.15 -18.91 -6.74
C MET A 191 28.12 -18.25 -7.68
N GLU A 192 27.59 -19.00 -8.66
CA GLU A 192 26.49 -18.56 -9.52
C GLU A 192 25.22 -18.24 -8.72
N ASP A 193 24.87 -19.05 -7.72
CA ASP A 193 23.72 -18.82 -6.86
C ASP A 193 23.88 -17.55 -6.02
N VAL A 194 25.09 -17.31 -5.49
CA VAL A 194 25.41 -16.11 -4.70
C VAL A 194 25.31 -14.86 -5.57
N HIS A 195 25.86 -14.90 -6.79
CA HIS A 195 25.76 -13.80 -7.74
C HIS A 195 24.31 -13.53 -8.12
N ARG A 196 23.55 -14.57 -8.48
CA ARG A 196 22.14 -14.45 -8.83
C ARG A 196 21.30 -13.92 -7.68
N TYR A 197 21.56 -14.36 -6.46
CA TYR A 197 20.91 -13.80 -5.27
C TYR A 197 21.24 -12.31 -5.08
N LYS A 198 22.48 -11.88 -5.29
CA LYS A 198 22.85 -10.46 -5.25
C LYS A 198 22.12 -9.63 -6.31
N VAL A 199 21.98 -10.14 -7.54
CA VAL A 199 21.20 -9.45 -8.57
C VAL A 199 19.72 -9.40 -8.20
N ALA A 200 19.18 -10.49 -7.64
CA ALA A 200 17.80 -10.53 -7.15
C ALA A 200 17.52 -9.48 -6.06
N THR A 201 18.44 -9.28 -5.11
CA THR A 201 18.29 -8.23 -4.09
C THR A 201 18.38 -6.83 -4.68
N MET A 202 19.20 -6.62 -5.73
CA MET A 202 19.26 -5.37 -6.47
C MET A 202 17.94 -5.06 -7.21
N ILE A 203 17.33 -6.05 -7.85
CA ILE A 203 16.00 -5.91 -8.49
C ILE A 203 14.98 -5.45 -7.44
N MET A 204 14.90 -6.16 -6.30
CA MET A 204 13.95 -5.81 -5.25
C MET A 204 14.19 -4.41 -4.70
N LYS A 205 15.46 -4.05 -4.45
CA LYS A 205 15.82 -2.69 -4.00
C LYS A 205 15.40 -1.64 -5.03
N PHE A 206 15.69 -1.86 -6.32
CA PHE A 206 15.34 -0.93 -7.39
C PHE A 206 13.82 -0.69 -7.47
N LEU A 207 13.03 -1.76 -7.43
CA LEU A 207 11.56 -1.68 -7.45
C LEU A 207 10.99 -0.94 -6.22
N ILE A 208 11.61 -1.11 -5.04
CA ILE A 208 11.22 -0.40 -3.81
C ILE A 208 11.60 1.09 -3.89
N ASP A 209 12.82 1.40 -4.34
CA ASP A 209 13.34 2.76 -4.38
C ASP A 209 12.65 3.62 -5.43
N ASN A 210 12.22 3.02 -6.54
CA ASN A 210 11.52 3.69 -7.64
C ASN A 210 9.98 3.54 -7.56
N PHE A 211 9.43 3.03 -6.45
CA PHE A 211 7.99 3.02 -6.26
C PHE A 211 7.44 4.45 -6.15
N GLY A 212 6.60 4.84 -7.11
CA GLY A 212 6.07 6.21 -7.24
C GLY A 212 6.94 7.14 -8.10
N VAL A 213 7.89 6.58 -8.85
CA VAL A 213 8.79 7.32 -9.76
C VAL A 213 8.56 6.87 -11.21
N SER A 214 8.55 7.80 -12.17
CA SER A 214 8.35 7.59 -13.63
C SER A 214 7.30 6.53 -13.98
N ASN A 215 6.17 6.54 -13.27
CA ASN A 215 5.07 5.59 -13.48
C ASN A 215 5.47 4.10 -13.39
N LEU A 216 6.50 3.70 -12.63
CA LEU A 216 7.09 2.34 -12.66
C LEU A 216 6.08 1.18 -12.60
N PHE A 217 5.06 1.27 -11.75
CA PHE A 217 4.03 0.22 -11.63
C PHE A 217 2.80 0.46 -12.51
N GLY A 218 2.71 1.59 -13.21
CA GLY A 218 1.54 1.99 -13.97
C GLY A 218 0.52 2.77 -13.14
N ARG A 219 -0.16 3.69 -13.81
CA ARG A 219 -1.05 4.67 -13.18
C ARG A 219 -2.24 4.00 -12.48
N GLU A 220 -2.90 3.10 -13.19
CA GLU A 220 -4.06 2.36 -12.68
C GLU A 220 -3.71 1.54 -11.43
N ASN A 221 -2.51 0.98 -11.39
CA ASN A 221 -2.03 0.24 -10.22
C ASN A 221 -1.75 1.18 -9.03
N TYR A 222 -1.18 2.36 -9.26
CA TYR A 222 -1.00 3.36 -8.21
C TYR A 222 -2.33 3.90 -7.67
N GLU A 223 -3.31 4.13 -8.55
CA GLU A 223 -4.68 4.48 -8.18
C GLU A 223 -5.32 3.38 -7.33
N TYR A 224 -5.20 2.12 -7.76
CA TYR A 224 -5.64 0.97 -6.98
C TYR A 224 -4.98 0.93 -5.59
N TYR A 225 -3.66 1.10 -5.52
CA TYR A 225 -2.94 1.13 -4.25
C TYR A 225 -3.44 2.23 -3.31
N ALA A 226 -3.60 3.45 -3.81
CA ALA A 226 -4.07 4.59 -3.02
C ALA A 226 -5.50 4.37 -2.52
N ARG A 227 -6.39 3.87 -3.39
CA ARG A 227 -7.78 3.55 -3.05
C ARG A 227 -7.87 2.48 -1.96
N ILE A 228 -7.11 1.41 -2.08
CA ILE A 228 -7.21 0.23 -1.21
C ILE A 228 -6.49 0.44 0.12
N SER A 229 -5.34 1.15 0.13
CA SER A 229 -4.59 1.43 1.35
C SER A 229 -5.07 2.67 2.11
N GLY A 230 -5.83 3.55 1.45
CA GLY A 230 -6.21 4.86 1.99
C GLY A 230 -5.03 5.82 2.15
N ARG A 231 -3.85 5.51 1.60
CA ARG A 231 -2.67 6.37 1.66
C ARG A 231 -2.66 7.36 0.51
N VAL A 232 -2.20 8.57 0.80
CA VAL A 232 -1.84 9.53 -0.24
C VAL A 232 -0.52 9.11 -0.87
N LEU A 233 -0.53 8.85 -2.17
CA LEU A 233 0.68 8.59 -2.96
C LEU A 233 0.95 9.79 -3.87
N LYS A 234 2.10 10.43 -3.70
CA LYS A 234 2.62 11.42 -4.66
C LYS A 234 3.53 10.68 -5.63
N VAL A 235 3.20 10.69 -6.91
CA VAL A 235 4.05 10.19 -7.98
C VAL A 235 4.74 11.39 -8.62
N GLU A 236 6.05 11.27 -8.91
CA GLU A 236 6.77 12.31 -9.66
C GLU A 236 6.06 12.60 -10.99
N GLU A 237 6.06 13.88 -11.42
CA GLU A 237 5.24 14.44 -12.52
C GLU A 237 3.79 14.86 -12.15
N ASN A 238 3.60 15.45 -10.96
CA ASN A 238 2.37 16.14 -10.54
C ASN A 238 1.11 15.27 -10.34
N TRP A 239 1.23 13.95 -10.23
CA TRP A 239 0.10 13.09 -9.88
C TRP A 239 0.04 12.86 -8.38
N ILE A 240 -1.03 13.38 -7.75
CA ILE A 240 -1.34 13.11 -6.35
C ILE A 240 -2.54 12.18 -6.32
N PHE A 241 -2.32 10.92 -5.97
CA PHE A 241 -3.39 10.00 -5.63
C PHE A 241 -3.72 10.16 -4.15
N ALA A 242 -4.57 11.14 -3.85
CA ALA A 242 -5.16 11.31 -2.53
C ALA A 242 -6.59 10.80 -2.57
N PHE A 243 -6.92 9.81 -1.74
CA PHE A 243 -8.31 9.46 -1.49
C PHE A 243 -8.90 10.56 -0.59
N LYS A 244 -9.62 11.52 -1.19
CA LYS A 244 -10.42 12.48 -0.43
C LYS A 244 -11.81 11.89 -0.20
N TYR A 245 -12.16 11.76 1.07
CA TYR A 245 -13.54 11.52 1.50
C TYR A 245 -13.99 12.75 2.30
N PRO A 246 -15.12 13.40 1.96
CA PRO A 246 -16.05 13.11 0.86
C PRO A 246 -15.46 13.48 -0.52
N PRO A 247 -15.99 12.92 -1.63
CA PRO A 247 -15.60 13.33 -2.98
C PRO A 247 -15.92 14.82 -3.19
N ASP A 248 -15.03 15.55 -3.89
CA ASP A 248 -15.13 17.00 -4.17
C ASP A 248 -16.40 17.39 -4.99
N SER A 249 -17.28 16.44 -5.33
CA SER A 249 -18.53 16.65 -6.05
C SER A 249 -19.71 17.17 -5.21
N PHE A 250 -19.52 17.44 -3.90
CA PHE A 250 -20.58 18.01 -3.03
C PHE A 250 -20.39 19.47 -2.64
N VAL A 251 -19.46 20.21 -3.25
CA VAL A 251 -19.37 21.65 -3.04
C VAL A 251 -19.47 22.35 -4.40
N SER A 252 -20.66 22.85 -4.70
CA SER A 252 -20.84 23.78 -5.82
C SER A 252 -19.90 24.98 -5.63
N PRO A 253 -19.22 25.46 -6.68
CA PRO A 253 -18.46 26.70 -6.59
C PRO A 253 -19.44 27.84 -6.34
N ILE A 254 -19.37 28.49 -5.18
CA ILE A 254 -19.99 29.80 -5.03
C ILE A 254 -19.12 30.77 -5.84
N SER A 255 -19.52 30.97 -7.09
CA SER A 255 -18.99 32.01 -7.97
C SER A 255 -19.80 33.30 -7.76
N SER A 256 -19.17 34.25 -7.08
CA SER A 256 -19.21 35.71 -7.29
C SER A 256 -20.54 36.46 -7.51
N CYS A 257 -20.78 37.37 -6.56
CA CYS A 257 -21.30 38.74 -6.71
C CYS A 257 -22.71 38.97 -7.26
N GLU A 258 -23.58 39.53 -6.41
CA GLU A 258 -24.39 40.70 -6.77
C GLU A 258 -24.79 41.51 -5.54
N GLU A 259 -24.81 42.82 -5.74
CA GLU A 259 -25.05 43.90 -4.79
C GLU A 259 -26.38 43.76 -4.04
N CYS A 260 -26.39 44.20 -2.78
CA CYS A 260 -27.56 44.90 -2.23
C CYS A 260 -27.05 46.10 -1.43
N GLN A 261 -27.03 47.25 -2.10
CA GLN A 261 -26.92 48.56 -1.49
C GLN A 261 -28.17 48.80 -0.62
N SER A 262 -27.96 49.17 0.64
CA SER A 262 -28.88 50.01 1.44
C SER A 262 -28.16 50.50 2.69
N THR A 263 -27.59 51.70 2.62
CA THR A 263 -27.39 52.64 3.73
C THR A 263 -28.53 53.69 3.68
N PRO A 264 -28.77 54.56 4.69
CA PRO A 264 -27.86 54.99 5.77
C PRO A 264 -28.46 55.19 7.18
N THR A 265 -27.60 55.62 8.12
CA THR A 265 -27.78 56.74 9.11
C THR A 265 -27.44 56.26 10.55
N LEU A 266 -26.58 56.83 11.42
CA LEU A 266 -25.95 58.14 11.67
C LEU A 266 -24.66 57.93 12.53
N CYS A 267 -23.63 58.79 12.35
CA CYS A 267 -22.39 58.87 13.16
C CYS A 267 -22.62 59.62 14.52
N PRO A 268 -21.61 60.07 15.33
CA PRO A 268 -20.13 59.98 15.25
C PRO A 268 -19.32 59.82 16.58
N SER A 269 -17.98 59.79 16.40
CA SER A 269 -16.88 60.26 17.30
C SER A 269 -16.18 59.14 18.10
N SER A 270 -14.84 59.02 18.19
CA SER A 270 -13.74 60.00 18.10
C SER A 270 -12.36 59.33 17.84
N ALA A 271 -11.49 60.03 17.08
CA ALA A 271 -10.00 60.16 17.08
C ALA A 271 -9.11 58.98 17.59
N SER A 272 -7.98 58.60 16.96
CA SER A 272 -6.78 59.44 16.71
C SER A 272 -5.73 58.75 15.80
N GLU A 273 -5.14 59.53 14.88
CA GLU A 273 -3.73 59.63 14.40
C GLU A 273 -2.81 58.38 14.31
N VAL A 274 -2.38 57.93 13.13
CA VAL A 274 -1.23 58.35 12.27
C VAL A 274 0.16 58.27 12.93
N SER A 275 0.99 57.32 12.47
CA SER A 275 2.38 57.61 12.06
C SER A 275 2.96 56.55 11.11
N SER A 276 3.65 57.05 10.10
CA SER A 276 4.41 56.34 9.07
C SER A 276 5.84 56.01 9.55
N SER A 277 6.38 54.85 9.19
CA SER A 277 7.80 54.76 8.82
C SER A 277 8.08 53.52 7.97
N ALA A 278 8.85 53.73 6.91
CA ALA A 278 9.18 52.75 5.90
C ALA A 278 10.53 52.05 6.17
N CYS A 279 10.64 50.83 5.63
CA CYS A 279 11.86 50.11 5.25
C CYS A 279 12.77 49.56 6.35
N LYS A 280 12.76 48.22 6.51
CA LYS A 280 13.95 47.37 6.26
C LYS A 280 13.53 45.90 6.16
N ALA A 281 13.75 45.33 4.99
CA ALA A 281 13.67 43.90 4.72
C ALA A 281 14.84 43.18 5.38
N VAL A 282 14.57 42.10 6.12
CA VAL A 282 15.49 40.97 6.33
C VAL A 282 14.65 39.69 6.40
N ASP A 283 14.92 38.80 5.45
CA ASP A 283 14.40 37.44 5.31
C ASP A 283 14.55 36.62 6.60
N LYS A 284 13.45 36.00 7.05
CA LYS A 284 13.41 34.79 7.87
C LYS A 284 11.98 34.26 7.95
N GLY A 285 11.55 33.56 6.90
CA GLY A 285 10.19 33.04 6.80
C GLY A 285 10.09 31.75 5.99
N ALA A 286 10.91 30.73 6.29
CA ALA A 286 10.80 29.42 5.63
C ALA A 286 10.94 28.20 6.56
N ILE A 287 11.25 28.37 7.86
CA ILE A 287 11.53 27.23 8.75
C ILE A 287 10.36 26.91 9.72
N LEU A 288 9.38 27.82 9.86
CA LEU A 288 8.25 27.62 10.77
C LEU A 288 6.98 27.06 10.10
N ALA A 289 6.86 27.12 8.77
CA ALA A 289 5.68 26.60 8.07
C ALA A 289 5.68 25.06 8.02
N ASP A 290 6.82 24.43 7.75
CA ASP A 290 6.92 22.97 7.65
C ASP A 290 6.66 22.24 8.98
N ASP A 291 7.09 22.82 10.10
CA ASP A 291 6.85 22.22 11.43
C ASP A 291 5.40 22.37 11.89
N VAL A 292 4.73 23.47 11.48
CA VAL A 292 3.31 23.71 11.79
C VAL A 292 2.40 22.84 10.91
N TYR A 293 2.72 22.66 9.62
CA TYR A 293 1.99 21.73 8.74
C TYR A 293 2.22 20.26 9.11
N ALA A 294 3.42 19.89 9.56
CA ALA A 294 3.69 18.54 10.06
C ALA A 294 2.94 18.26 11.37
N ARG A 295 2.86 19.23 12.29
CA ARG A 295 2.10 19.11 13.55
C ARG A 295 0.59 19.12 13.34
N LEU A 296 0.09 19.90 12.39
CA LEU A 296 -1.33 19.85 11.98
C LEU A 296 -1.67 18.52 11.31
N SER A 297 -0.78 17.98 10.46
CA SER A 297 -0.97 16.66 9.84
C SER A 297 -0.95 15.53 10.87
N MET A 298 -0.05 15.58 11.86
CA MET A 298 -0.03 14.60 12.96
C MET A 298 -1.27 14.70 13.88
N SER A 299 -1.76 15.92 14.14
CA SER A 299 -2.95 16.13 14.98
C SER A 299 -4.26 15.74 14.26
N LEU A 300 -4.31 15.91 12.94
CA LEU A 300 -5.40 15.41 12.08
C LEU A 300 -5.36 13.88 11.95
N GLU A 301 -4.18 13.27 11.88
CA GLU A 301 -4.01 11.82 11.95
C GLU A 301 -4.52 11.27 13.28
N GLU A 302 -4.09 11.80 14.43
CA GLU A 302 -4.51 11.32 15.75
C GLU A 302 -6.02 11.47 16.01
N SER A 303 -6.65 12.51 15.46
CA SER A 303 -8.11 12.71 15.57
C SER A 303 -8.91 11.82 14.61
N PHE A 304 -8.38 11.51 13.41
CA PHE A 304 -8.97 10.50 12.50
C PHE A 304 -8.85 9.06 13.04
N PHE A 305 -7.80 8.76 13.83
CA PHE A 305 -7.55 7.40 14.31
C PHE A 305 -8.47 6.95 15.45
N LYS A 306 -9.13 7.86 16.17
CA LYS A 306 -10.14 7.49 17.19
C LYS A 306 -11.43 6.91 16.60
N ASP A 307 -11.72 7.18 15.32
CA ASP A 307 -12.90 6.65 14.60
C ASP A 307 -12.59 5.42 13.72
N SER A 308 -11.42 4.81 13.89
CA SER A 308 -10.96 3.69 13.06
C SER A 308 -11.79 2.40 13.18
N SER A 309 -12.59 2.26 14.24
CA SER A 309 -13.60 1.18 14.36
C SER A 309 -14.77 1.37 13.38
N LEU A 310 -15.20 2.61 13.13
CA LEU A 310 -16.27 2.91 12.18
C LEU A 310 -15.79 2.80 10.74
N LEU A 311 -14.56 3.24 10.43
CA LEU A 311 -14.01 3.14 9.08
C LEU A 311 -13.77 1.69 8.64
N MET A 312 -13.44 0.78 9.56
CA MET A 312 -13.32 -0.65 9.25
C MET A 312 -14.69 -1.28 8.97
N GLN A 313 -15.75 -0.83 9.64
CA GLN A 313 -17.14 -1.22 9.33
C GLN A 313 -17.64 -0.60 8.02
N ILE A 314 -17.25 0.64 7.71
CA ILE A 314 -17.61 1.33 6.45
C ILE A 314 -16.88 0.70 5.25
N SER A 315 -15.62 0.29 5.37
CA SER A 315 -14.93 -0.43 4.29
C SER A 315 -15.52 -1.82 4.03
N ILE A 316 -15.99 -2.52 5.08
CA ILE A 316 -16.74 -3.77 4.93
C ILE A 316 -18.11 -3.51 4.28
N HIS A 317 -18.80 -2.43 4.66
CA HIS A 317 -20.09 -2.06 4.07
C HIS A 317 -19.98 -1.57 2.62
N LEU A 318 -18.92 -0.84 2.26
CA LEU A 318 -18.65 -0.39 0.88
C LEU A 318 -18.23 -1.56 -0.02
N ALA A 319 -17.48 -2.53 0.50
CA ALA A 319 -17.23 -3.79 -0.19
C ALA A 319 -18.53 -4.58 -0.42
N HIS A 320 -19.47 -4.54 0.53
CA HIS A 320 -20.80 -5.15 0.37
C HIS A 320 -21.72 -4.39 -0.61
N ALA A 321 -21.62 -3.05 -0.67
CA ALA A 321 -22.45 -2.23 -1.56
C ALA A 321 -22.08 -2.38 -3.05
N PHE A 322 -20.85 -2.78 -3.36
CA PHE A 322 -20.41 -3.12 -4.73
C PHE A 322 -20.70 -4.57 -5.15
N ILE A 323 -21.17 -5.43 -4.23
CA ILE A 323 -21.54 -6.83 -4.53
C ILE A 323 -23.03 -6.94 -4.91
N PHE A 324 -23.85 -5.91 -4.65
CA PHE A 324 -25.31 -5.93 -4.87
C PHE A 324 -25.86 -4.75 -5.71
N ASN A 325 -25.07 -4.20 -6.62
CA ASN A 325 -25.57 -3.43 -7.77
C ASN A 325 -24.71 -3.72 -9.00
#